data_AF-A0A920AHL0-F1
#
_entry.id   AF-A0A920AHL0-F1
#
_cell.length_a   1.000
_cell.length_b   1.000
_cell.length_c   1.000
_cell.angle_alpha   90.00
_cell.angle_beta   90.00
_cell.angle_gamma   90.00
#
_symmetry.space_group_name_H-M   'P 1'
#
loop_
_entity.id
_entity.type
_entity.pdbx_description
1 polymer ?
#
loop_
_entity_poly.entity_id
_entity_poly.type
_entity_poly.pdbx_seq_one_letter_code
_entity_poly.pdbx_strand_id
1 'polypeptide(L)'
;MNGVLRAYQRQEGVAAEALSPAAQRALPAWLHAALSTQYDDAAEQIALAARHRPPMTLRVNQLKSTRDDYLHSLTEAEIEATPCAVSDDGVVLRRPVDVGSLPGFIEGVASVQDSAAQLVARSWTRRPVSGFSMRVRHRG
;
A
#
# COMPACT_ATOMS: atom_id res chain seq x y z
N MET A 1 34.33 13.29 0.52
CA MET A 1 33.26 12.51 -0.15
C MET A 1 33.52 12.27 -1.66
N ASN A 2 33.95 13.28 -2.44
CA ASN A 2 34.24 13.12 -3.89
C ASN A 2 35.29 12.05 -4.26
N GLY A 3 36.29 11.79 -3.41
CA GLY A 3 37.34 10.81 -3.70
C GLY A 3 36.85 9.36 -3.80
N VAL A 4 35.87 8.98 -2.96
CA VAL A 4 35.33 7.61 -2.91
C VAL A 4 34.44 7.33 -4.13
N LEU A 5 33.58 8.28 -4.52
CA LEU A 5 32.72 8.15 -5.70
C LEU A 5 33.54 8.11 -7.00
N ARG A 6 34.61 8.92 -7.10
CA ARG A 6 35.53 8.89 -8.26
C ARG A 6 36.37 7.63 -8.33
N ALA A 7 36.71 7.02 -7.19
CA ALA A 7 37.37 5.72 -7.16
C ALA A 7 36.41 4.62 -7.64
N TYR A 8 35.16 4.64 -7.16
CA TYR A 8 34.11 3.72 -7.61
C TYR A 8 33.81 3.84 -9.11
N GLN A 9 33.75 5.05 -9.66
CA GLN A 9 33.54 5.28 -11.11
C GLN A 9 34.70 4.80 -12.00
N ARG A 10 35.92 4.65 -11.45
CA ARG A 10 37.09 4.15 -12.18
C ARG A 10 37.22 2.64 -12.14
N GLN A 11 36.63 1.98 -11.15
CA GLN A 11 36.40 0.54 -11.18
C GLN A 11 35.16 0.31 -12.06
N GLU A 12 35.22 -0.54 -13.08
CA GLU A 12 34.12 -0.77 -14.03
C GLU A 12 32.94 -1.55 -13.41
N GLY A 13 32.37 -1.01 -12.33
CA GLY A 13 31.35 -1.65 -11.52
C GLY A 13 31.91 -2.75 -10.62
N VAL A 14 31.15 -3.07 -9.58
CA VAL A 14 31.33 -4.34 -8.85
C VAL A 14 30.50 -5.36 -9.63
N ALA A 15 31.16 -6.38 -10.16
CA ALA A 15 30.50 -7.49 -10.84
C ALA A 15 29.43 -8.09 -9.92
N ALA A 16 28.23 -8.36 -10.43
CA ALA A 16 27.10 -8.84 -9.61
C ALA A 16 27.45 -10.17 -8.91
N GLU A 17 28.36 -10.94 -9.49
CA GLU A 17 28.92 -12.19 -8.96
C GLU A 17 29.73 -11.99 -7.66
N ALA A 18 30.21 -10.78 -7.37
CA ALA A 18 30.92 -10.46 -6.13
C ALA A 18 29.96 -10.12 -4.96
N LEU A 19 28.66 -9.98 -5.24
CA LEU A 19 27.65 -9.69 -4.22
C LEU A 19 27.12 -10.99 -3.61
N SER A 20 26.88 -10.99 -2.30
CA SER A 20 26.19 -12.10 -1.64
C SER A 20 24.76 -12.27 -2.18
N PRO A 21 24.15 -13.47 -2.09
CA PRO A 21 22.77 -13.68 -2.54
C PRO A 21 21.74 -12.72 -1.93
N ALA A 22 21.96 -12.32 -0.67
CA ALA A 22 21.15 -11.31 0.01
C ALA A 22 21.35 -9.91 -0.58
N ALA A 23 22.61 -9.51 -0.85
CA ALA A 23 22.94 -8.23 -1.45
C ALA A 23 22.42 -8.10 -2.89
N GLN A 24 22.50 -9.17 -3.69
CA GLN A 24 21.90 -9.21 -5.04
C GLN A 24 20.38 -8.94 -5.00
N ARG A 25 19.72 -9.35 -3.92
CA ARG A 25 18.28 -9.18 -3.68
C ARG A 25 17.92 -7.89 -2.94
N ALA A 26 18.91 -7.04 -2.64
CA ALA A 26 18.74 -5.82 -1.84
C ALA A 26 18.10 -6.07 -0.45
N LEU A 27 18.37 -7.23 0.15
CA LEU A 27 17.88 -7.62 1.47
C LEU A 27 19.05 -7.73 2.46
N PRO A 28 18.82 -7.39 3.75
CA PRO A 28 19.77 -7.78 4.79
C PRO A 28 19.80 -9.31 4.93
N ALA A 29 20.97 -9.87 5.28
CA ALA A 29 21.20 -11.32 5.29
C ALA A 29 20.20 -12.09 6.17
N TRP A 30 19.80 -11.52 7.32
CA TRP A 30 18.83 -12.16 8.22
C TRP A 30 17.44 -12.30 7.58
N LEU A 31 17.00 -11.30 6.81
CA LEU A 31 15.68 -11.30 6.17
C LEU A 31 15.67 -12.25 4.96
N HIS A 32 16.77 -12.28 4.20
CA HIS A 32 16.95 -13.26 3.13
C HIS A 32 16.84 -14.69 3.68
N ALA A 33 17.56 -15.01 4.76
CA ALA A 33 17.50 -16.32 5.39
C ALA A 33 16.07 -16.66 5.87
N ALA A 34 15.41 -15.73 6.56
CA ALA A 34 14.04 -15.95 7.05
C ALA A 34 13.04 -16.23 5.91
N LEU A 35 13.10 -15.45 4.82
CA LEU A 35 12.24 -15.65 3.65
C LEU A 35 12.52 -16.98 2.97
N SER A 36 13.79 -17.32 2.76
CA SER A 36 14.19 -18.61 2.17
C SER A 36 13.71 -19.79 3.00
N THR A 37 13.77 -19.71 4.33
CA THR A 37 13.28 -20.78 5.21
C THR A 37 11.76 -20.92 5.21
N GLN A 38 11.03 -19.81 5.07
CA GLN A 38 9.57 -19.83 5.20
C GLN A 38 8.84 -20.06 3.88
N TYR A 39 9.44 -19.65 2.76
CA TYR A 39 8.76 -19.58 1.46
C TYR A 39 9.51 -20.28 0.33
N ASP A 40 10.64 -20.93 0.60
CA ASP A 40 11.44 -21.69 -0.38
C ASP A 40 11.61 -20.92 -1.71
N ASP A 41 11.09 -21.46 -2.82
CA ASP A 41 11.16 -20.89 -4.16
C ASP A 41 10.40 -19.55 -4.32
N ALA A 42 9.40 -19.30 -3.47
CA ALA A 42 8.65 -18.05 -3.49
C ALA A 42 9.43 -16.89 -2.82
N ALA A 43 10.48 -17.17 -2.05
CA ALA A 43 11.30 -16.14 -1.40
C ALA A 43 11.92 -15.18 -2.43
N GLU A 44 12.32 -15.69 -3.59
CA GLU A 44 12.88 -14.87 -4.68
C GLU A 44 11.83 -13.93 -5.28
N GLN A 45 10.62 -14.44 -5.53
CA GLN A 45 9.53 -13.63 -6.06
C GLN A 45 9.10 -12.54 -5.08
N ILE A 46 9.06 -12.85 -3.78
CA ILE A 46 8.77 -11.88 -2.71
C ILE A 46 9.86 -10.79 -2.68
N ALA A 47 11.13 -11.19 -2.74
CA ALA A 47 12.25 -10.24 -2.74
C ALA A 47 12.22 -9.33 -3.97
N LEU A 48 11.88 -9.86 -5.15
CA LEU A 48 11.71 -9.08 -6.37
C LEU A 48 10.53 -8.12 -6.26
N ALA A 49 9.37 -8.58 -5.79
CA ALA A 49 8.18 -7.76 -5.58
C ALA A 49 8.45 -6.59 -4.61
N ALA A 50 9.15 -6.86 -3.51
CA ALA A 50 9.51 -5.86 -2.51
C ALA A 50 10.44 -4.75 -3.03
N ARG A 51 11.12 -4.96 -4.16
CA ARG A 51 11.97 -3.94 -4.81
C ARG A 51 11.20 -2.98 -5.71
N HIS A 52 9.97 -3.33 -6.08
CA HIS A 52 9.15 -2.46 -6.88
C HIS A 52 8.48 -1.40 -6.01
N ARG A 53 8.33 -0.19 -6.57
CA ARG A 53 7.59 0.88 -5.89
C ARG A 53 6.12 0.43 -5.77
N PRO A 54 5.54 0.41 -4.56
CA PRO A 54 4.15 0.00 -4.40
C PRO A 54 3.21 1.00 -5.11
N PRO A 55 2.09 0.52 -5.66
CA PRO A 55 1.07 1.40 -6.22
C PRO A 55 0.44 2.27 -5.12
N MET A 56 -0.03 3.47 -5.49
CA MET A 56 -0.80 4.30 -4.57
C MET A 56 -2.27 3.88 -4.63
N THR A 57 -2.70 3.18 -3.58
CA THR A 57 -4.09 2.72 -3.45
C THR A 57 -4.85 3.67 -2.53
N LEU A 58 -6.05 4.05 -2.97
CA LEU A 58 -7.01 4.85 -2.23
C LEU A 58 -8.19 3.98 -1.80
N ARG A 59 -8.82 4.33 -0.67
CA ARG A 59 -10.14 3.84 -0.28
C ARG A 59 -11.13 4.99 -0.35
N VAL A 60 -12.19 4.82 -1.14
CA VAL A 60 -13.30 5.76 -1.23
C VAL A 60 -14.19 5.61 0.00
N ASN A 61 -14.63 6.75 0.53
CA ASN A 61 -15.58 6.80 1.62
C ASN A 61 -17.01 6.65 1.08
N GLN A 62 -17.56 5.43 1.19
CA GLN A 62 -18.91 5.09 0.71
C GLN A 62 -20.04 5.90 1.38
N LEU A 63 -19.78 6.62 2.47
CA LEU A 63 -20.74 7.56 3.06
C LEU A 63 -20.83 8.90 2.31
N LYS A 64 -19.88 9.18 1.41
CA LYS A 64 -19.75 10.46 0.69
C LYS A 64 -19.75 10.32 -0.83
N SER A 65 -19.24 9.21 -1.37
CA SER A 65 -19.15 8.96 -2.81
C SER A 65 -19.13 7.46 -3.08
N THR A 66 -19.56 7.06 -4.28
CA THR A 66 -19.31 5.70 -4.78
C THR A 66 -17.91 5.61 -5.40
N ARG A 67 -17.41 4.39 -5.61
CA ARG A 67 -16.14 4.15 -6.30
C ARG A 67 -16.16 4.69 -7.73
N ASP A 68 -17.27 4.48 -8.43
CA ASP A 68 -17.39 4.83 -9.85
C ASP A 68 -17.47 6.35 -10.03
N ASP A 69 -18.22 7.04 -9.17
CA ASP A 69 -18.27 8.52 -9.15
C ASP A 69 -16.90 9.13 -8.82
N TYR A 70 -16.15 8.48 -7.91
CA TYR A 70 -14.82 8.93 -7.56
C TYR A 70 -13.81 8.71 -8.70
N LEU A 71 -13.90 7.58 -9.43
CA LEU A 71 -13.11 7.35 -10.64
C LEU A 71 -13.41 8.38 -11.74
N HIS A 72 -14.67 8.79 -11.87
CA HIS A 72 -15.04 9.87 -12.77
C HIS A 72 -14.39 11.19 -12.34
N SER A 73 -14.49 11.55 -11.05
CA SER A 73 -13.87 12.76 -10.50
C SER A 73 -12.34 12.79 -10.69
N LEU A 74 -11.69 11.63 -10.55
CA LEU A 74 -10.26 11.50 -10.82
C LEU A 74 -9.94 11.70 -12.30
N THR A 75 -10.78 11.19 -13.19
CA THR A 75 -10.63 11.37 -14.65
C THR A 75 -10.78 12.84 -15.04
N GLU A 76 -11.75 13.56 -14.47
CA GLU A 76 -11.93 15.00 -14.67
C GLU A 76 -10.73 15.82 -14.15
N ALA A 77 -10.07 15.34 -13.11
CA ALA A 77 -8.83 15.92 -12.58
C ALA A 77 -7.56 15.46 -13.34
N GLU A 78 -7.70 14.76 -14.47
CA GLU A 78 -6.60 14.20 -15.27
C GLU A 78 -5.71 13.19 -14.50
N ILE A 79 -6.27 12.54 -13.49
CA ILE A 79 -5.60 11.52 -12.67
C ILE A 79 -6.06 10.13 -13.13
N GLU A 80 -5.18 9.43 -13.83
CA GLU A 80 -5.45 8.07 -14.29
C GLU A 80 -5.47 7.06 -13.13
N ALA A 81 -6.59 6.34 -13.00
CA ALA A 81 -6.80 5.34 -11.96
C ALA A 81 -7.70 4.20 -12.44
N THR A 82 -7.60 3.05 -11.76
CA THR A 82 -8.41 1.85 -12.04
C THR A 82 -9.06 1.32 -10.76
N PRO A 83 -10.19 0.59 -10.86
CA PRO A 83 -10.74 -0.12 -9.71
C PRO A 83 -9.71 -1.05 -9.07
N CYS A 84 -9.68 -1.11 -7.74
CA CYS A 84 -8.90 -2.11 -7.02
C CYS A 84 -9.55 -3.49 -7.18
N ALA A 85 -8.80 -4.48 -7.66
CA ALA A 85 -9.32 -5.82 -7.90
C ALA A 85 -9.75 -6.56 -6.62
N VAL A 86 -9.20 -6.18 -5.47
CA VAL A 86 -9.42 -6.87 -4.19
C VAL A 86 -10.32 -6.10 -3.22
N SER A 87 -10.80 -4.91 -3.59
CA SER A 87 -11.63 -4.08 -2.71
C SER A 87 -12.69 -3.32 -3.50
N ASP A 88 -13.96 -3.47 -3.12
CA ASP A 88 -15.08 -2.79 -3.79
C ASP A 88 -15.03 -1.26 -3.63
N ASP A 89 -14.35 -0.77 -2.59
CA ASP A 89 -14.21 0.67 -2.30
C ASP A 89 -12.83 1.20 -2.74
N GLY A 90 -11.97 0.31 -3.24
CA GLY A 90 -10.59 0.63 -3.55
C GLY A 90 -10.41 1.18 -4.97
N VAL A 91 -9.50 2.14 -5.10
CA VAL A 91 -9.03 2.68 -6.38
C VAL A 91 -7.51 2.66 -6.39
N VAL A 92 -6.90 2.28 -7.50
CA VAL A 92 -5.45 2.23 -7.68
C VAL A 92 -5.04 3.30 -8.69
N LEU A 93 -4.19 4.24 -8.28
CA LEU A 93 -3.68 5.26 -9.18
C LEU A 93 -2.58 4.66 -10.08
N ARG A 94 -2.57 5.02 -11.37
CA ARG A 94 -1.50 4.63 -12.29
C ARG A 94 -0.16 5.24 -11.88
N ARG A 95 -0.19 6.46 -11.34
CA ARG A 95 0.98 7.17 -10.79
C ARG A 95 0.62 7.77 -9.44
N PRO A 96 1.49 7.65 -8.42
CA PRO A 96 1.29 8.37 -7.18
C PRO A 96 1.27 9.89 -7.41
N VAL A 97 0.36 10.58 -6.75
CA VAL A 97 0.22 12.04 -6.78
C VAL A 97 0.25 12.62 -5.37
N ASP A 98 0.34 13.94 -5.25
CA ASP A 98 0.19 14.61 -3.96
C ASP A 98 -1.25 14.42 -3.44
N VAL A 99 -1.41 14.20 -2.13
CA VAL A 99 -2.75 13.97 -1.57
C VAL A 99 -3.64 15.20 -1.63
N GLY A 100 -3.07 16.41 -1.68
CA GLY A 100 -3.80 17.66 -1.86
C GLY A 100 -4.32 17.87 -3.28
N SER A 101 -3.78 17.16 -4.28
CA SER A 101 -4.32 17.17 -5.65
C SER A 101 -5.47 16.18 -5.85
N LEU A 102 -5.75 15.34 -4.85
CA LEU A 102 -6.84 14.37 -4.94
C LEU A 102 -8.19 15.06 -4.67
N PRO A 103 -9.18 14.91 -5.55
CA PRO A 103 -10.51 15.47 -5.35
C PRO A 103 -11.09 15.05 -3.99
N GLY A 104 -11.55 16.02 -3.20
CA GLY A 104 -12.26 15.76 -1.95
C GLY A 104 -11.43 15.13 -0.83
N PHE A 105 -10.09 15.08 -0.92
CA PHE A 105 -9.26 14.36 0.03
C PHE A 105 -9.30 14.97 1.43
N ILE A 106 -9.21 16.31 1.53
CA ILE A 106 -9.29 17.03 2.81
C ILE A 106 -10.68 16.90 3.43
N GLU A 107 -11.71 16.84 2.59
CA GLU A 107 -13.09 16.60 2.95
C GLU A 107 -13.34 15.13 3.32
N GLY A 108 -12.36 14.23 3.18
CA GLY A 108 -12.47 12.82 3.54
C GLY A 108 -13.33 11.99 2.59
N VAL A 109 -13.41 12.37 1.32
CA VAL A 109 -14.04 11.58 0.24
C VAL A 109 -13.20 10.35 -0.08
N ALA A 110 -11.87 10.45 0.05
CA ALA A 110 -10.95 9.32 -0.07
C ALA A 110 -9.82 9.39 0.96
N SER A 111 -9.14 8.27 1.15
CA SER A 111 -7.96 8.16 2.01
C SER A 111 -6.92 7.21 1.39
N VAL A 112 -5.63 7.43 1.63
CA VAL A 112 -4.57 6.51 1.17
C VAL A 112 -4.56 5.26 2.04
N GLN A 113 -4.79 4.09 1.45
CA GLN A 113 -4.78 2.80 2.15
C GLN A 113 -4.37 1.67 1.21
N ASP A 114 -3.42 0.85 1.65
CA ASP A 114 -3.01 -0.37 0.92
C ASP A 114 -4.19 -1.32 0.70
N SER A 115 -4.18 -2.02 -0.44
CA SER A 115 -5.28 -2.90 -0.85
C SER A 115 -5.48 -4.09 0.09
N ALA A 116 -4.39 -4.65 0.66
CA ALA A 116 -4.48 -5.74 1.63
C ALA A 116 -5.07 -5.25 2.97
N ALA A 117 -4.76 -4.01 3.38
CA ALA A 117 -5.33 -3.42 4.59
C ALA A 117 -6.86 -3.19 4.45
N GLN A 118 -7.35 -2.90 3.24
CA GLN A 118 -8.79 -2.73 2.98
C GLN A 118 -9.58 -4.04 3.14
N LEU A 119 -8.98 -5.19 2.82
CA LEU A 119 -9.60 -6.51 3.04
C LEU A 119 -9.84 -6.80 4.52
N VAL A 120 -8.87 -6.47 5.39
CA VAL A 120 -8.97 -6.74 6.83
C VAL A 120 -10.09 -5.93 7.49
N ALA A 121 -10.31 -4.70 7.06
CA ALA A 121 -11.40 -3.87 7.57
C ALA A 121 -12.78 -4.48 7.30
N ARG A 122 -12.94 -5.21 6.18
CA ARG A 122 -14.19 -5.89 5.82
C ARG A 122 -14.40 -7.22 6.54
N SER A 123 -13.32 -7.96 6.85
CA SER A 123 -13.43 -9.22 7.61
C SER A 123 -13.81 -8.98 9.09
N TRP A 124 -13.55 -7.78 9.61
CA TRP A 124 -14.00 -7.31 10.92
C TRP A 124 -15.40 -6.68 10.86
N THR A 125 -16.42 -7.46 10.54
CA THR A 125 -17.81 -6.98 10.61
C THR A 125 -18.21 -6.76 12.08
N ARG A 126 -18.12 -5.52 12.56
CA ARG A 126 -18.83 -5.11 13.78
C ARG A 126 -20.34 -5.18 13.49
N ARG A 127 -21.05 -6.10 14.15
CA ARG A 127 -22.50 -6.00 14.28
C ARG A 127 -22.81 -4.66 14.99
N PRO A 128 -23.66 -3.78 14.43
CA PRO A 128 -24.16 -2.65 15.20
C PRO A 128 -24.87 -3.19 16.43
N VAL A 129 -24.56 -2.63 17.60
CA VAL A 129 -25.19 -3.01 18.86
C VAL A 129 -26.62 -2.46 18.83
N SER A 130 -27.58 -3.27 18.40
CA SER A 130 -28.99 -2.94 18.49
C SER A 130 -29.45 -3.04 19.95
N GLY A 131 -29.77 -1.90 20.57
CA GLY A 131 -30.61 -1.84 21.77
C GLY A 131 -29.88 -1.91 23.11
N PHE A 132 -29.28 -0.81 23.54
CA PHE A 132 -29.02 -0.58 24.97
C PHE A 132 -30.13 0.34 25.53
N SER A 133 -31.27 -0.25 25.91
CA SER A 133 -32.32 0.46 26.66
C SER A 133 -31.89 0.54 28.12
N MET A 134 -31.35 1.70 28.51
CA MET A 134 -30.93 1.98 29.87
C MET A 134 -32.17 2.30 30.73
N ARG A 135 -32.71 1.28 31.41
CA ARG A 135 -33.77 1.47 32.41
C ARG A 135 -33.13 1.96 33.72
N VAL A 136 -33.14 3.27 33.93
CA VAL A 136 -32.69 3.90 35.19
C VAL A 136 -33.65 3.47 36.30
N ARG A 137 -33.17 2.68 37.27
CA ARG A 137 -33.91 2.43 38.52
C ARG A 137 -33.65 3.61 39.46
N HIS A 138 -34.65 4.43 39.72
CA HIS A 138 -34.68 5.28 40.91
C HIS A 138 -34.85 4.37 42.14
N ARG A 139 -33.92 4.43 43.10
CA ARG A 139 -34.17 3.98 44.47
C ARG A 139 -34.65 5.20 45.26
N GLY A 140 -35.82 5.06 45.89
CA GLY A 140 -36.21 5.81 47.08
C GLY A 140 -35.68 5.13 48.33
#